data_AF-A0A7X5SBQ4-F1
#
_entry.id   AF-A0A7X5SBQ4-F1
#
_cell.length_a   1.000
_cell.length_b   1.000
_cell.length_c   1.000
_cell.angle_alpha   90.00
_cell.angle_beta   90.00
_cell.angle_gamma   90.00
#
_symmetry.space_group_name_H-M   'P 1'
#
loop_
_entity.id
_entity.type
_entity.pdbx_description
1 polymer ?
#
loop_
_entity_poly.entity_id
_entity_poly.type
_entity_poly.pdbx_seq_one_letter_code
_entity_poly.pdbx_strand_id
1 'polypeptide(L)'
;MTTLGTPLSPSATRVLLLGSGELGKEVAIELQRFGVEVIAADRYADAPAMQVAHRSHVLDMLDPQALRALIAREQPHLIVPEIEAIHTETLLALEREQ
;
A
#
# COMPACT_ATOMS: atom_id res chain seq x y z
N MET A 1 14.14 -3.33 -19.31
CA MET A 1 12.88 -4.11 -19.23
C MET A 1 12.52 -4.18 -17.76
N THR A 2 11.30 -3.82 -17.37
CA THR A 2 10.88 -3.85 -15.95
C THR A 2 10.64 -5.30 -15.52
N THR A 3 11.17 -5.72 -14.37
CA THR A 3 10.97 -7.06 -13.82
C THR A 3 9.90 -7.03 -12.76
N LEU A 4 8.85 -7.85 -12.91
CA LEU A 4 7.80 -8.05 -11.91
C LEU A 4 7.89 -9.47 -11.36
N GLY A 5 7.76 -9.59 -10.04
CA GLY A 5 7.63 -10.88 -9.36
C GLY A 5 6.23 -11.45 -9.43
N THR A 6 6.02 -12.59 -8.76
CA THR A 6 4.70 -13.23 -8.63
C THR A 6 4.15 -12.94 -7.22
N PRO A 7 2.87 -12.56 -7.06
CA PRO A 7 2.36 -12.18 -5.76
C PRO A 7 2.30 -13.40 -4.84
N LEU A 8 2.40 -13.16 -3.53
CA LEU A 8 2.44 -14.19 -2.47
C LEU A 8 3.66 -15.11 -2.52
N SER A 9 4.69 -14.74 -3.29
CA SER A 9 5.96 -15.46 -3.38
C SER A 9 7.12 -14.61 -2.85
N PRO A 10 8.28 -15.20 -2.55
CA PRO A 10 9.46 -14.44 -2.12
C PRO A 10 9.93 -13.39 -3.12
N SER A 11 9.61 -13.54 -4.40
CA SER A 11 10.00 -12.59 -5.46
C SER A 11 8.96 -11.49 -5.69
N ALA A 12 7.84 -11.48 -4.97
CA ALA A 12 6.71 -10.58 -5.22
C ALA A 12 7.10 -9.11 -5.29
N THR A 13 6.64 -8.43 -6.35
CA THR A 13 6.56 -6.96 -6.37
C THR A 13 5.37 -6.55 -5.53
N ARG A 14 5.61 -5.76 -4.47
CA ARG A 14 4.60 -5.34 -3.48
C ARG A 14 4.28 -3.86 -3.61
N VAL A 15 2.99 -3.52 -3.59
CA VAL A 15 2.51 -2.13 -3.61
C VAL A 15 1.59 -1.90 -2.42
N LEU A 16 1.86 -0.84 -1.66
CA LEU A 16 1.03 -0.40 -0.54
C LEU A 16 0.19 0.81 -0.98
N LEU A 17 -1.14 0.67 -0.96
CA LEU A 17 -2.08 1.77 -1.14
C LEU A 17 -2.39 2.41 0.21
N LEU A 18 -2.21 3.73 0.34
CA LEU A 18 -2.59 4.52 1.52
C LEU A 18 -3.83 5.33 1.18
N GLY A 19 -4.99 4.87 1.65
CA GLY A 19 -6.30 5.25 1.13
C GLY A 19 -6.82 4.17 0.19
N SER A 20 -7.97 3.59 0.52
CA SER A 20 -8.51 2.38 -0.11
C SER A 20 -9.92 2.59 -0.65
N GLY A 21 -10.21 3.79 -1.15
CA GLY A 21 -11.47 4.15 -1.80
C GLY A 21 -11.65 3.51 -3.18
N GLU A 22 -12.64 3.98 -3.93
CA GLU A 22 -13.00 3.48 -5.26
C GLU A 22 -11.91 3.69 -6.31
N LEU A 23 -11.12 4.77 -6.23
CA LEU A 23 -9.99 5.00 -7.13
C LEU A 23 -8.87 3.98 -6.86
N GLY A 24 -8.48 3.83 -5.60
CA GLY A 24 -7.53 2.81 -5.17
C GLY A 24 -7.99 1.39 -5.49
N LYS A 25 -9.31 1.13 -5.57
CA LYS A 25 -9.84 -0.17 -5.99
C LYS A 25 -9.52 -0.49 -7.44
N GLU A 26 -9.69 0.45 -8.36
CA GLU A 26 -9.32 0.26 -9.76
C GLU A 26 -7.81 0.13 -9.93
N VAL A 27 -7.02 0.94 -9.20
CA VAL A 27 -5.56 0.80 -9.16
C VAL A 27 -5.16 -0.60 -8.67
N ALA A 28 -5.79 -1.11 -7.60
CA ALA A 28 -5.54 -2.45 -7.10
C ALA A 28 -5.89 -3.54 -8.13
N ILE A 29 -7.00 -3.41 -8.85
CA ILE A 29 -7.40 -4.35 -9.90
C ILE A 29 -6.37 -4.40 -11.03
N GLU A 30 -5.88 -3.25 -11.50
CA GLU A 30 -4.86 -3.22 -12.56
C GLU A 30 -3.53 -3.79 -12.09
N LEU A 31 -3.11 -3.48 -10.85
CA LEU A 31 -1.92 -4.07 -10.25
C LEU A 31 -2.04 -5.61 -10.17
N GLN A 32 -3.19 -6.13 -9.79
CA GLN A 32 -3.43 -7.58 -9.79
C GLN A 32 -3.40 -8.20 -11.17
N ARG A 33 -3.90 -7.52 -12.20
CA ARG A 33 -3.79 -7.99 -13.59
C ARG A 33 -2.34 -8.12 -14.06
N PHE A 34 -1.42 -7.36 -13.47
CA PHE A 34 0.02 -7.48 -13.69
C PHE A 34 0.74 -8.46 -12.74
N GLY A 35 0.02 -9.14 -11.83
CA GLY A 35 0.61 -10.03 -10.84
C GLY A 35 1.34 -9.29 -9.71
N VAL A 36 0.98 -8.04 -9.43
CA VAL A 36 1.55 -7.28 -8.31
C VAL A 36 0.81 -7.62 -7.02
N GLU A 37 1.55 -7.78 -5.94
CA GLU A 37 1.01 -8.01 -4.61
C GLU A 37 0.54 -6.69 -3.99
N VAL A 38 -0.76 -6.50 -3.97
CA VAL A 38 -1.41 -5.30 -3.39
C VAL A 38 -1.69 -5.47 -1.89
N ILE A 39 -1.24 -4.49 -1.11
CA ILE A 39 -1.60 -4.26 0.29
C ILE A 39 -2.42 -2.97 0.35
N ALA A 40 -3.60 -3.01 0.96
CA ALA A 40 -4.49 -1.85 1.06
C ALA A 40 -4.60 -1.36 2.51
N ALA A 41 -4.36 -0.08 2.75
CA ALA A 41 -4.50 0.55 4.06
C ALA A 41 -5.52 1.68 4.04
N ASP A 42 -6.32 1.79 5.10
CA ASP A 42 -7.28 2.87 5.30
C ASP A 42 -7.61 3.04 6.80
N ARG A 43 -8.41 4.05 7.13
CA ARG A 43 -8.87 4.34 8.50
C ARG A 43 -10.04 3.47 8.97
N TYR A 44 -10.60 2.64 8.10
CA TYR A 44 -11.73 1.77 8.40
C TYR A 44 -11.62 0.43 7.65
N ALA A 45 -12.26 -0.60 8.21
CA ALA A 45 -12.28 -1.94 7.61
C ALA A 45 -13.16 -1.99 6.35
N ASP A 46 -12.92 -3.00 5.50
CA ASP A 46 -13.75 -3.32 4.32
C ASP A 46 -13.88 -2.20 3.28
N ALA A 47 -12.93 -1.25 3.29
CA ALA A 47 -12.84 -0.20 2.28
C ALA A 47 -12.75 -0.80 0.86
N PRO A 48 -13.24 -0.09 -0.18
CA PRO A 48 -13.37 -0.65 -1.53
C PRO A 48 -12.14 -1.41 -2.07
N ALA A 49 -10.94 -0.87 -1.93
CA ALA A 49 -9.71 -1.51 -2.40
C ALA A 49 -9.27 -2.71 -1.54
N MET A 50 -9.64 -2.74 -0.25
CA MET A 50 -9.36 -3.88 0.63
C MET A 50 -10.06 -5.16 0.18
N GLN A 51 -11.24 -5.03 -0.44
CA GLN A 51 -12.04 -6.17 -0.91
C GLN A 51 -11.38 -6.92 -2.07
N VAL A 52 -10.47 -6.26 -2.79
CA VAL A 52 -9.73 -6.85 -3.88
C VAL A 52 -8.27 -7.12 -3.50
N ALA A 53 -7.68 -6.41 -2.54
CA ALA A 53 -6.28 -6.57 -2.15
C ALA A 53 -5.93 -7.96 -1.56
N HIS A 54 -4.63 -8.31 -1.57
CA HIS A 54 -4.16 -9.57 -0.97
C HIS A 54 -4.18 -9.53 0.56
N ARG A 55 -3.91 -8.34 1.14
CA ARG A 55 -3.95 -8.07 2.58
C ARG A 55 -4.43 -6.64 2.79
N SER A 56 -5.02 -6.39 3.95
CA SER A 56 -5.44 -5.05 4.35
C SER A 56 -5.07 -4.72 5.79
N HIS A 57 -4.92 -3.43 6.07
CA HIS A 57 -4.63 -2.90 7.40
C HIS A 57 -5.52 -1.69 7.70
N VAL A 58 -6.01 -1.64 8.93
CA VAL A 58 -6.77 -0.49 9.44
C VAL A 58 -5.90 0.26 10.43
N LEU A 59 -5.61 1.53 10.14
CA LEU A 59 -4.80 2.39 10.99
C LEU A 59 -5.15 3.87 10.79
N ASP A 60 -4.79 4.69 11.76
CA ASP A 60 -4.73 6.13 11.56
C ASP A 60 -3.50 6.46 10.69
N MET A 61 -3.73 6.89 9.45
CA MET A 61 -2.65 7.25 8.52
C MET A 61 -1.98 8.59 8.85
N LEU A 62 -2.53 9.36 9.80
CA LEU A 62 -1.88 10.54 10.38
C LEU A 62 -0.97 10.17 11.56
N ASP A 63 -1.02 8.94 12.08
CA ASP A 63 -0.08 8.48 13.09
C ASP A 63 1.26 8.08 12.43
N PRO A 64 2.35 8.84 12.66
CA PRO A 64 3.65 8.57 12.04
C PRO A 64 4.25 7.23 12.48
N GLN A 65 3.98 6.78 13.70
CA GLN A 65 4.52 5.52 14.21
C GLN A 65 3.79 4.33 13.61
N ALA A 66 2.45 4.40 13.54
CA ALA A 66 1.64 3.37 12.90
C ALA A 66 1.99 3.22 11.43
N LEU A 67 2.13 4.34 10.70
CA LEU A 67 2.50 4.34 9.28
C LEU A 67 3.89 3.73 9.05
N ARG A 68 4.88 4.12 9.85
CA ARG A 68 6.24 3.57 9.76
C ARG A 68 6.27 2.08 10.09
N ALA A 69 5.53 1.65 11.12
CA ALA A 69 5.45 0.25 11.51
C ALA A 69 4.81 -0.62 10.41
N LEU A 70 3.76 -0.12 9.76
CA LEU A 70 3.12 -0.79 8.62
C LEU A 70 4.10 -0.95 7.45
N ILE A 71 4.78 0.13 7.06
CA ILE A 71 5.74 0.09 5.94
C ILE A 71 6.89 -0.86 6.25
N ALA A 72 7.43 -0.82 7.47
CA ALA A 72 8.51 -1.72 7.90
C ALA A 72 8.06 -3.19 7.92
N ARG A 73 6.80 -3.47 8.25
CA ARG A 73 6.24 -4.83 8.25
C ARG A 73 6.01 -5.38 6.85
N GLU A 74 5.41 -4.59 5.97
CA GLU A 74 4.99 -5.06 4.64
C GLU A 74 6.10 -4.92 3.58
N GLN A 75 7.14 -4.13 3.86
CA GLN A 75 8.29 -3.92 2.97
C GLN A 75 7.85 -3.71 1.51
N PRO A 76 6.96 -2.73 1.22
CA PRO A 76 6.47 -2.49 -0.13
C PRO A 76 7.58 -1.93 -1.02
N HIS A 77 7.50 -2.19 -2.32
CA HIS A 77 8.40 -1.62 -3.32
C HIS A 77 7.92 -0.24 -3.78
N LEU A 78 6.60 -0.01 -3.75
CA LEU A 78 5.99 1.28 -4.01
C LEU A 78 4.93 1.58 -2.96
N ILE A 79 4.89 2.84 -2.54
CA ILE A 79 3.83 3.39 -1.70
C ILE A 79 3.03 4.35 -2.57
N VAL A 80 1.72 4.16 -2.65
CA VAL A 80 0.80 4.97 -3.48
C VAL A 80 -0.22 5.64 -2.56
N PRO A 81 -0.04 6.94 -2.26
CA PRO A 81 -1.01 7.72 -1.50
C PRO A 81 -2.20 8.08 -2.40
N GLU A 82 -3.42 7.76 -1.95
CA GLU A 82 -4.68 8.05 -2.67
C GLU A 82 -5.48 9.21 -2.04
N ILE A 83 -5.02 9.75 -0.90
CA ILE A 83 -5.67 10.86 -0.18
C ILE A 83 -4.64 11.82 0.41
N GLU A 84 -5.06 13.05 0.76
CA GLU A 84 -4.17 14.04 1.39
C GLU A 84 -4.04 13.86 2.91
N ALA A 85 -4.97 13.14 3.55
CA ALA A 85 -5.00 12.92 5.00
C ALA A 85 -4.05 11.80 5.45
N ILE A 86 -2.75 11.99 5.18
CA ILE A 86 -1.65 11.06 5.50
C ILE A 86 -0.51 11.88 6.13
N HIS A 87 0.25 11.28 7.04
CA HIS A 87 1.42 11.92 7.65
C HIS A 87 2.60 12.03 6.64
N THR A 88 2.51 12.99 5.71
CA THR A 88 3.46 13.19 4.60
C THR A 88 4.92 13.33 5.05
N GLU A 89 5.18 13.95 6.20
CA GLU A 89 6.54 14.08 6.73
C GLU A 89 7.20 12.71 6.98
N THR A 90 6.42 11.71 7.40
CA THR A 90 6.92 10.34 7.59
C THR A 90 7.28 9.69 6.26
N LEU A 91 6.46 9.91 5.22
CA LEU A 91 6.76 9.40 3.88
C LEU A 91 8.03 10.04 3.31
N LEU A 92 8.19 11.35 3.46
CA LEU A 92 9.40 12.08 3.03
C LEU A 92 10.64 11.64 3.81
N ALA A 93 10.52 11.35 5.11
CA ALA A 93 11.62 10.81 5.89
C ALA A 93 12.03 9.42 5.38
N LEU A 94 11.07 8.53 5.14
CA LEU A 94 11.32 7.17 4.62
C LEU A 94 11.89 7.18 3.19
N GLU A 95 11.49 8.11 2.35
CA GLU A 95 12.07 8.27 1.00
C GLU A 95 13.55 8.65 1.06
N ARG A 96 13.96 9.46 2.05
CA ARG A 96 15.37 9.84 2.25
C ARG A 96 16.22 8.76 2.91
N GLU A 97 15.60 7.78 3.57
CA GLU A 97 16.28 6.65 4.21
C GLU A 97 16.66 5.54 3.21
N GLN A 98 16.17 5.60 1.97
CA GLN A 98 16.42 4.62 0.91
C GLN A 98 17.72 4.84 0.14
#